data_AF-A0A495ZDK0-F1
#
_entry.id   AF-A0A495ZDK0-F1
#
_cell.length_a   1.000
_cell.length_b   1.000
_cell.length_c   1.000
_cell.angle_alpha   90.00
_cell.angle_beta   90.00
_cell.angle_gamma   90.00
#
_symmetry.space_group_name_H-M   'P 1'
#
loop_
_entity.id
_entity.type
_entity.pdbx_description
1 polymer ?
#
loop_
_entity_poly.entity_id
_entity_poly.type
_entity_poly.pdbx_seq_one_letter_code
_entity_poly.pdbx_strand_id
1 'polypeptide(L)'
;MKRGKKSQKRKRGAASRARARLEGKKFVVQALERKLNRLKELEEETRECYESVLKRYPLSREDQEELEFEWKLGLQIIADYEDATPEELSSLYIQTCESEPVSELIEEFGSPEAYWRASFELANALGLAFITIDEAGNINGERIEY
;
A
#
# COMPACT_ATOMS: atom_id res chain seq x y z
N MET A 1 -57.36 10.16 21.69
CA MET A 1 -56.63 8.94 21.26
C MET A 1 -55.44 9.22 20.29
N LYS A 2 -54.45 10.06 20.65
CA LYS A 2 -53.30 10.40 19.76
C LYS A 2 -51.91 9.92 20.24
N ARG A 3 -51.83 9.12 21.32
CA ARG A 3 -50.54 8.69 21.91
C ARG A 3 -49.90 7.45 21.25
N GLY A 4 -50.63 6.65 20.47
CA GLY A 4 -50.10 5.45 19.82
C GLY A 4 -49.24 5.70 18.56
N LYS A 5 -49.59 6.71 17.74
CA LYS A 5 -48.92 6.95 16.45
C LYS A 5 -47.49 7.51 16.58
N LYS A 6 -47.17 8.24 17.65
CA LYS A 6 -45.80 8.77 17.90
C LYS A 6 -44.80 7.67 18.29
N SER A 7 -45.25 6.63 19.01
CA SER A 7 -44.40 5.51 19.44
C SER A 7 -44.02 4.59 18.26
N GLN A 8 -44.97 4.29 17.38
CA GLN A 8 -44.72 3.50 16.16
C GLN A 8 -43.77 4.20 15.16
N LYS A 9 -43.90 5.52 14.97
CA LYS A 9 -43.01 6.29 14.09
C LYS A 9 -41.56 6.32 14.60
N ARG A 10 -41.36 6.38 15.93
CA ARG A 10 -40.04 6.28 16.58
C ARG A 10 -39.39 4.89 16.42
N LYS A 11 -40.17 3.81 16.56
CA LYS A 11 -39.68 2.43 16.36
C LYS A 11 -39.28 2.16 14.90
N ARG A 12 -40.04 2.69 13.92
CA ARG A 12 -39.70 2.58 12.48
C ARG A 12 -38.41 3.32 12.13
N GLY A 13 -38.19 4.51 12.68
CA GLY A 13 -36.94 5.26 12.48
C GLY A 13 -35.71 4.57 13.11
N ALA A 14 -35.87 3.92 14.27
CA ALA A 14 -34.81 3.14 14.90
C ALA A 14 -34.43 1.89 14.08
N ALA A 15 -35.43 1.15 13.59
CA ALA A 15 -35.21 -0.01 12.73
C ALA A 15 -34.56 0.36 11.38
N SER A 16 -34.95 1.49 10.78
CA SER A 16 -34.35 2.01 9.55
C SER A 16 -32.88 2.37 9.72
N ARG A 17 -32.51 3.04 10.82
CA ARG A 17 -31.11 3.37 11.13
C ARG A 17 -30.27 2.14 11.46
N ALA A 18 -30.85 1.16 12.15
CA ALA A 18 -30.17 -0.11 12.42
C ALA A 18 -29.89 -0.88 11.12
N ARG A 19 -30.83 -0.90 10.17
CA ARG A 19 -30.63 -1.50 8.84
C ARG A 19 -29.57 -0.79 8.03
N ALA A 20 -29.62 0.54 7.92
CA ALA A 20 -28.59 1.32 7.23
C ALA A 20 -27.19 1.10 7.83
N ARG A 21 -27.08 0.99 9.16
CA ARG A 21 -25.80 0.67 9.83
C ARG A 21 -25.31 -0.75 9.53
N LEU A 22 -26.22 -1.73 9.43
CA LEU A 22 -25.87 -3.11 9.09
C LEU A 22 -25.49 -3.25 7.61
N GLU A 23 -26.20 -2.57 6.72
CA GLU A 23 -25.87 -2.49 5.30
C GLU A 23 -24.50 -1.83 5.11
N GLY A 24 -24.25 -0.67 5.74
CA GLY A 24 -22.94 -0.03 5.75
C GLY A 24 -21.82 -0.95 6.24
N LYS A 25 -22.04 -1.72 7.31
CA LYS A 25 -21.06 -2.73 7.79
C LYS A 25 -20.81 -3.85 6.78
N LYS A 26 -21.83 -4.31 6.05
CA LYS A 26 -21.66 -5.34 5.02
C LYS A 26 -20.81 -4.85 3.85
N PHE A 27 -21.00 -3.60 3.42
CA PHE A 27 -20.17 -2.99 2.39
C PHE A 27 -18.71 -2.88 2.83
N VAL A 28 -18.46 -2.48 4.08
CA VAL A 28 -17.10 -2.42 4.64
C VAL A 28 -16.44 -3.79 4.67
N VAL A 29 -17.14 -4.83 5.14
CA VAL A 29 -16.59 -6.20 5.19
C VAL A 29 -16.25 -6.71 3.79
N GLN A 30 -17.13 -6.51 2.81
CA GLN A 30 -16.86 -6.94 1.43
C GLN A 30 -15.68 -6.20 0.79
N ALA A 31 -15.52 -4.90 1.08
CA ALA A 31 -14.36 -4.14 0.61
C ALA A 31 -13.06 -4.70 1.22
N LEU A 32 -13.07 -4.97 2.53
CA LEU A 32 -11.92 -5.59 3.20
C LEU A 32 -11.60 -6.99 2.66
N GLU A 33 -12.60 -7.81 2.36
CA GLU A 33 -12.41 -9.14 1.78
C GLU A 33 -11.81 -9.08 0.37
N ARG A 34 -12.26 -8.15 -0.47
CA ARG A 34 -11.66 -7.93 -1.80
C ARG A 34 -10.20 -7.53 -1.68
N LYS A 35 -9.92 -6.54 -0.84
CA LYS A 35 -8.57 -6.05 -0.56
C LYS A 35 -7.64 -7.16 -0.07
N LEU A 36 -8.09 -7.97 0.90
CA LEU A 36 -7.30 -9.11 1.41
C LEU A 36 -7.04 -10.18 0.35
N ASN A 37 -8.00 -10.44 -0.54
CA ASN A 37 -7.78 -11.38 -1.64
C ASN A 37 -6.78 -10.81 -2.64
N ARG A 38 -6.91 -9.53 -2.98
CA ARG A 38 -5.97 -8.87 -3.90
C ARG A 38 -4.54 -8.86 -3.35
N LEU A 39 -4.35 -8.61 -2.06
CA LEU A 39 -3.03 -8.70 -1.43
C LEU A 39 -2.38 -10.08 -1.58
N LYS A 40 -3.17 -11.16 -1.46
CA LYS A 40 -2.66 -12.52 -1.64
C LYS A 40 -2.26 -12.80 -3.08
N GLU A 41 -3.06 -12.32 -4.03
CA GLU A 41 -2.75 -12.42 -5.46
C GLU A 41 -1.47 -11.66 -5.79
N LEU A 42 -1.35 -10.42 -5.32
CA LEU A 42 -0.13 -9.61 -5.47
C LEU A 42 1.09 -10.28 -4.83
N GLU A 43 0.96 -10.87 -3.64
CA GLU A 43 2.05 -11.60 -2.99
C GLU A 43 2.47 -12.82 -3.84
N GLU A 44 1.52 -13.54 -4.43
CA GLU A 44 1.82 -14.68 -5.32
C GLU A 44 2.45 -14.24 -6.64
N GLU A 45 1.90 -13.20 -7.28
CA GLU A 45 2.39 -12.61 -8.53
C GLU A 45 3.84 -12.10 -8.40
N THR A 46 4.23 -11.60 -7.22
CA THR A 46 5.52 -10.92 -7.00
C THR A 46 6.53 -11.75 -6.22
N ARG A 47 6.15 -12.92 -5.68
CA ARG A 47 7.02 -13.79 -4.87
C ARG A 47 8.30 -14.19 -5.58
N GLU A 48 8.22 -14.58 -6.85
CA GLU A 48 9.40 -15.02 -7.61
C GLU A 48 10.44 -13.89 -7.72
N CYS A 49 9.98 -12.65 -7.90
CA CYS A 49 10.85 -11.49 -7.93
C CYS A 49 11.54 -11.27 -6.57
N TYR A 50 10.76 -11.24 -5.48
CA TYR A 50 11.28 -11.11 -4.13
C TYR A 50 12.35 -12.18 -3.82
N GLU A 51 12.06 -13.44 -4.10
CA GLU A 51 13.02 -14.53 -3.89
C GLU A 51 14.27 -14.42 -4.76
N SER A 52 14.16 -13.85 -5.97
CA SER A 52 15.28 -13.60 -6.87
C SER A 52 16.20 -12.51 -6.33
N VAL A 53 15.63 -11.43 -5.78
CA VAL A 53 16.36 -10.34 -5.11
C VAL A 53 17.13 -10.90 -3.91
N LEU A 54 16.48 -11.68 -3.04
CA LEU A 54 17.12 -12.30 -1.88
C LEU A 54 18.30 -13.22 -2.25
N LYS A 55 18.23 -13.92 -3.39
CA LYS A 55 19.33 -14.78 -3.86
C LYS A 55 20.51 -13.97 -4.41
N ARG A 56 20.25 -12.77 -4.93
CA ARG A 56 21.27 -11.92 -5.57
C ARG A 56 22.08 -11.12 -4.55
N TYR A 57 21.44 -10.66 -3.48
CA TYR A 57 22.08 -9.80 -2.49
C TYR A 57 22.40 -10.58 -1.21
N PRO A 58 23.65 -10.54 -0.72
CA PRO A 58 24.03 -11.20 0.53
C PRO A 58 23.56 -10.35 1.74
N LEU A 59 22.26 -10.43 2.04
CA LEU A 59 21.63 -9.67 3.11
C LEU A 59 21.74 -10.39 4.46
N SER A 60 21.90 -9.62 5.55
CA SER A 60 21.77 -10.17 6.90
C SER A 60 20.33 -10.61 7.15
N ARG A 61 20.09 -11.40 8.20
CA ARG A 61 18.71 -11.82 8.53
C ARG A 61 17.82 -10.61 8.85
N GLU A 62 18.36 -9.61 9.52
CA GLU A 62 17.65 -8.38 9.87
C GLU A 62 17.25 -7.62 8.60
N ASP A 63 18.20 -7.43 7.67
CA ASP A 63 17.93 -6.78 6.37
C ASP A 63 16.90 -7.56 5.52
N GLN A 64 16.88 -8.89 5.61
CA GLN A 64 15.87 -9.71 4.92
C GLN A 64 14.48 -9.51 5.52
N GLU A 65 14.37 -9.44 6.85
CA GLU A 65 13.11 -9.20 7.55
C GLU A 65 12.59 -7.78 7.25
N GLU A 66 13.47 -6.79 7.15
CA GLU A 66 13.13 -5.41 6.78
C GLU A 66 12.70 -5.30 5.31
N LEU A 67 13.43 -5.95 4.39
CA LEU A 67 13.07 -5.99 2.97
C LEU A 67 11.71 -6.71 2.76
N GLU A 68 11.42 -7.78 3.52
CA GLU A 68 10.11 -8.44 3.48
C GLU A 68 8.98 -7.49 3.94
N PHE A 69 9.27 -6.67 4.96
CA PHE A 69 8.33 -5.66 5.43
C PHE A 69 8.09 -4.58 4.37
N GLU A 70 9.15 -4.04 3.76
CA GLU A 70 9.05 -3.05 2.67
C GLU A 70 8.26 -3.59 1.48
N TRP A 71 8.54 -4.83 1.05
CA TRP A 71 7.80 -5.51 -0.01
C TRP A 71 6.29 -5.52 0.28
N LYS A 72 5.91 -6.00 1.46
CA LYS A 72 4.51 -6.13 1.86
C LYS A 72 3.83 -4.77 2.03
N LEU A 73 4.57 -3.76 2.50
CA LEU A 73 4.09 -2.39 2.55
C LEU A 73 3.81 -1.86 1.14
N GLY A 74 4.70 -2.11 0.19
CA GLY A 74 4.49 -1.79 -1.21
C GLY A 74 3.22 -2.45 -1.77
N LEU A 75 3.04 -3.75 -1.56
CA LEU A 75 1.81 -4.45 -2.00
C LEU A 75 0.55 -3.85 -1.36
N GLN A 76 0.64 -3.42 -0.09
CA GLN A 76 -0.45 -2.73 0.59
C GLN A 76 -0.79 -1.42 -0.10
N ILE A 77 0.23 -0.62 -0.45
CA ILE A 77 0.04 0.63 -1.17
C ILE A 77 -0.66 0.39 -2.51
N ILE A 78 -0.19 -0.57 -3.32
CA ILE A 78 -0.82 -0.93 -4.60
C ILE A 78 -2.31 -1.25 -4.40
N ALA A 79 -2.63 -2.12 -3.44
CA ALA A 79 -4.01 -2.52 -3.18
C ALA A 79 -4.89 -1.37 -2.70
N ASP A 80 -4.32 -0.40 -1.96
CA ASP A 80 -5.02 0.80 -1.50
C ASP A 80 -5.34 1.73 -2.67
N TYR A 81 -4.40 1.90 -3.59
CA TYR A 81 -4.60 2.71 -4.80
C TYR A 81 -5.59 2.08 -5.79
N GLU A 82 -5.57 0.76 -5.99
CA GLU A 82 -6.50 0.05 -6.88
C GLU A 82 -7.97 0.21 -6.45
N ASP A 83 -8.24 0.27 -5.14
CA ASP A 83 -9.58 0.38 -4.56
C ASP A 83 -10.00 1.84 -4.25
N ALA A 84 -9.11 2.82 -4.37
CA ALA A 84 -9.36 4.20 -3.98
C ALA A 84 -10.32 4.94 -4.93
N THR A 85 -11.29 5.64 -4.35
CA THR A 85 -12.07 6.66 -5.07
C THR A 85 -11.20 7.90 -5.35
N PRO A 86 -11.54 8.72 -6.36
CA PRO A 86 -10.81 9.96 -6.65
C PRO A 86 -10.64 10.89 -5.44
N GLU A 87 -11.64 10.94 -4.55
CA GLU A 87 -11.58 11.71 -3.31
C GLU A 87 -10.61 11.12 -2.29
N GLU A 88 -10.53 9.79 -2.20
CA GLU A 88 -9.62 9.06 -1.30
C GLU A 88 -8.17 9.16 -1.75
N LEU A 89 -7.90 9.26 -3.07
CA LEU A 89 -6.55 9.46 -3.61
C LEU A 89 -5.84 10.67 -2.99
N SER A 90 -6.57 11.75 -2.70
CA SER A 90 -6.00 12.96 -2.08
C SER A 90 -5.55 12.78 -0.62
N SER A 91 -5.96 11.68 0.01
CA SER A 91 -5.65 11.32 1.39
C SER A 91 -4.71 10.11 1.51
N LEU A 92 -4.37 9.48 0.38
CA LEU A 92 -3.32 8.46 0.35
C LEU A 92 -1.97 9.14 0.61
N TYR A 93 -1.14 8.48 1.40
CA TYR A 93 0.14 9.01 1.87
C TYR A 93 1.14 9.02 0.71
N ILE A 94 1.55 10.22 0.29
CA ILE A 94 2.62 10.42 -0.70
C ILE A 94 3.86 10.93 0.07
N GLN A 95 4.91 10.11 0.12
CA GLN A 95 6.20 10.51 0.66
C GLN A 95 7.10 10.98 -0.48
N THR A 96 7.61 12.20 -0.39
CA THR A 96 8.57 12.78 -1.34
C THR A 96 9.90 12.99 -0.64
N CYS A 97 11.00 12.53 -1.23
CA CYS A 97 12.35 12.82 -0.79
C CYS A 97 13.14 13.49 -1.92
N GLU A 98 14.20 14.23 -1.57
CA GLU A 98 15.17 14.69 -2.56
C GLU A 98 15.98 13.49 -3.08
N SER A 99 16.48 13.57 -4.32
CA SER A 99 17.32 12.52 -4.89
C SER A 99 18.70 12.57 -4.25
N GLU A 100 19.06 11.50 -3.54
CA GLU A 100 20.35 11.36 -2.86
C GLU A 100 21.10 10.13 -3.38
N PRO A 101 22.42 10.21 -3.57
CA PRO A 101 23.22 9.05 -3.91
C PRO A 101 23.17 8.00 -2.78
N VAL A 102 23.25 6.73 -3.14
CA VAL A 102 23.22 5.61 -2.17
C VAL A 102 24.26 5.76 -1.06
N SER A 103 25.40 6.40 -1.35
CA SER A 103 26.42 6.71 -0.33
C SER A 103 25.90 7.60 0.80
N GLU A 104 25.07 8.60 0.49
CA GLU A 104 24.47 9.49 1.50
C GLU A 104 23.44 8.73 2.34
N LEU A 105 22.64 7.86 1.72
CA LEU A 105 21.68 7.00 2.43
C LEU A 105 22.36 6.01 3.39
N ILE A 106 23.50 5.44 2.99
CA ILE A 106 24.28 4.55 3.87
C ILE A 106 24.81 5.34 5.08
N GLU A 107 25.31 6.56 4.87
CA GLU A 107 25.83 7.40 5.94
C GLU A 107 24.73 7.86 6.90
N GLU A 108 23.55 8.19 6.40
CA GLU A 108 22.42 8.68 7.21
C GLU A 108 21.73 7.57 8.00
N PHE A 109 21.39 6.46 7.34
CA PHE A 109 20.55 5.41 7.93
C PHE A 109 21.35 4.21 8.45
N GLY A 110 22.63 4.08 8.07
CA GLY A 110 23.49 2.99 8.52
C GLY A 110 23.20 1.63 7.87
N SER A 111 22.22 1.54 6.97
CA SER A 111 21.90 0.31 6.26
C SER A 111 22.93 0.01 5.16
N PRO A 112 23.29 -1.27 4.91
CA PRO A 112 24.28 -1.62 3.90
C PRO A 112 23.84 -1.25 2.47
N GLU A 113 24.80 -0.97 1.59
CA GLU A 113 24.53 -0.72 0.16
C GLU A 113 23.71 -1.85 -0.50
N ALA A 114 23.98 -3.09 -0.11
CA ALA A 114 23.27 -4.26 -0.63
C ALA A 114 21.76 -4.23 -0.29
N TYR A 115 21.39 -3.71 0.88
CA TYR A 115 20.01 -3.52 1.29
C TYR A 115 19.32 -2.51 0.37
N TRP A 116 19.90 -1.31 0.23
CA TRP A 116 19.37 -0.26 -0.63
C TRP A 116 19.17 -0.72 -2.08
N ARG A 117 20.15 -1.45 -2.63
CA ARG A 117 20.05 -2.01 -3.98
C ARG A 117 18.94 -3.06 -4.10
N ALA A 118 18.75 -3.89 -3.08
CA ALA A 118 17.68 -4.88 -3.04
C ALA A 118 16.30 -4.20 -2.97
N SER A 119 16.14 -3.20 -2.11
CA SER A 119 14.90 -2.41 -1.99
C SER A 119 14.55 -1.71 -3.30
N PHE A 120 15.51 -1.08 -3.98
CA PHE A 120 15.24 -0.43 -5.27
C PHE A 120 14.89 -1.39 -6.39
N GLU A 121 15.53 -2.56 -6.44
CA GLU A 121 15.21 -3.56 -7.45
C GLU A 121 13.81 -4.13 -7.24
N LEU A 122 13.44 -4.40 -5.98
CA LEU A 122 12.14 -4.93 -5.63
C LEU A 122 11.02 -3.93 -5.92
N ALA A 123 11.18 -2.69 -5.48
CA ALA A 123 10.29 -1.58 -5.78
C ALA A 123 9.98 -1.44 -7.27
N ASN A 124 11.03 -1.29 -8.08
CA ASN A 124 10.90 -1.17 -9.53
C ASN A 124 10.17 -2.36 -10.16
N ALA A 125 10.39 -3.58 -9.65
CA ALA A 125 9.71 -4.77 -10.14
C ALA A 125 8.22 -4.81 -9.78
N LEU A 126 7.82 -4.20 -8.66
CA LEU A 126 6.42 -4.04 -8.27
C LEU A 126 5.71 -2.98 -9.10
N GLY A 127 6.45 -2.22 -9.92
CA GLY A 127 5.91 -1.08 -10.65
C GLY A 127 5.47 0.03 -9.71
N LEU A 128 5.67 -0.09 -8.40
CA LEU A 128 5.84 1.04 -7.52
C LEU A 128 7.10 1.68 -8.07
N ALA A 129 6.93 2.77 -8.79
CA ALA A 129 8.06 3.29 -9.53
C ALA A 129 9.21 3.56 -8.54
N PHE A 130 10.45 3.52 -8.92
CA PHE A 130 11.38 4.42 -8.27
C PHE A 130 11.87 5.21 -9.51
N ILE A 131 11.28 6.38 -9.81
CA ILE A 131 11.59 7.24 -10.94
C ILE A 131 11.98 8.65 -10.45
N THR A 132 12.77 9.33 -11.23
CA THR A 132 12.71 10.73 -11.63
C THR A 132 13.09 10.62 -13.13
N ILE A 133 12.71 11.61 -13.92
CA ILE A 133 12.94 11.63 -15.36
C ILE A 133 13.54 13.01 -15.65
N ASP A 134 14.65 13.06 -16.38
CA ASP A 134 15.27 14.33 -16.77
C ASP A 134 14.52 15.06 -17.89
N GLU A 135 14.91 16.31 -18.14
CA GLU A 135 14.31 17.19 -19.15
C GLU A 135 14.43 16.67 -20.59
N ALA A 136 15.24 15.63 -20.85
CA ALA A 136 15.42 15.01 -22.15
C ALA A 136 14.59 13.72 -22.34
N GLY A 137 13.86 13.28 -21.32
CA GLY A 137 13.01 12.08 -21.37
C GLY A 137 13.77 10.76 -21.18
N ASN A 138 14.97 10.80 -20.59
CA ASN A 138 15.73 9.59 -20.26
C ASN A 138 15.36 9.08 -18.86
N ILE A 139 15.27 7.75 -18.70
CA ILE A 139 15.05 7.08 -17.42
C ILE A 139 16.39 7.07 -16.65
N ASN A 140 16.51 7.91 -15.62
CA ASN A 140 17.80 8.19 -14.97
C ASN A 140 18.05 7.47 -13.63
N GLY A 141 17.39 6.32 -13.39
CA GLY A 141 17.72 5.49 -12.22
C GLY A 141 17.40 6.18 -10.91
N GLU A 142 16.18 6.66 -10.81
CA GLU A 142 15.75 7.58 -9.77
C GLU A 142 14.62 6.94 -8.91
N ARG A 143 13.88 7.66 -8.03
CA ARG A 143 13.03 7.10 -6.95
C ARG A 143 11.62 7.80 -6.79
N ILE A 144 10.53 7.28 -7.39
CA ILE A 144 9.07 7.62 -7.44
C ILE A 144 8.23 6.37 -7.14
N GLU A 145 8.05 5.87 -5.91
CA GLU A 145 7.05 4.77 -5.70
C GLU A 145 5.67 5.41 -5.64
N TYR A 146 4.69 4.84 -6.37
CA TYR A 146 3.32 5.37 -6.48
C TYR A 146 2.64 5.45 -5.12
#